data_AF-A0A5N6DG38-F1
#
_entry.id   AF-A0A5N6DG38-F1
#
_cell.length_a   1.000
_cell.length_b   1.000
_cell.length_c   1.000
_cell.angle_alpha   90.00
_cell.angle_beta   90.00
_cell.angle_gamma   90.00
#
_symmetry.space_group_name_H-M   'P 1'
#
loop_
_entity.id
_entity.type
_entity.pdbx_description
1 polymer ?
#
loop_
_entity_poly.entity_id
_entity_poly.type
_entity_poly.pdbx_seq_one_letter_code
_entity_poly.pdbx_strand_id
1 'polypeptide(L)'
;MHRQSVARLARQCGGLPLAELPPPYLAPSLHFSRIQCSNFSSTAVAAGHGRDLSKSRGVSAIHRTGPKFKLGVSKYPLPKPVSPESLDKRHPTPDHGLWGFFPPDHQALSTPKYDHAHGRSWSIQELREKSWEDLHALWWVCVKERNRIATSQLERQRLKAGYGEWELDNRDRTIRVTQKSIKHVLRERWYAWEDAQKLYNSGYRPQEEGAEEASSTA
;
A
#
# COMPACT_ATOMS: atom_id res chain seq x y z
N MET A 1 -6.62 34.75 66.83
CA MET A 1 -5.76 33.60 67.18
C MET A 1 -4.56 33.60 66.23
N HIS A 2 -3.57 34.42 66.56
CA HIS A 2 -2.22 34.01 66.98
C HIS A 2 -1.41 33.28 65.88
N ARG A 3 -0.69 34.10 65.11
CA ARG A 3 0.49 33.70 64.33
C ARG A 3 1.59 33.28 65.30
N GLN A 4 2.07 32.05 65.21
CA GLN A 4 3.28 31.63 65.90
C GLN A 4 4.43 31.56 64.90
N SER A 5 5.28 32.58 65.02
CA SER A 5 6.63 32.66 64.48
C SER A 5 7.55 31.68 65.21
N VAL A 6 8.12 30.73 64.48
CA VAL A 6 9.26 29.93 64.99
C VAL A 6 10.52 30.48 64.34
N ALA A 7 11.21 31.32 65.09
CA ALA A 7 12.61 31.63 64.89
C ALA A 7 13.46 30.72 65.79
N ARG A 8 14.68 30.46 65.33
CA ARG A 8 15.85 29.85 66.01
C ARG A 8 15.97 28.33 65.92
N LEU A 9 16.96 27.91 65.14
CA LEU A 9 18.13 27.25 65.71
C LEU A 9 19.37 27.89 65.08
N ALA A 10 20.11 28.63 65.90
CA ALA A 10 21.49 28.97 65.66
C ALA A 10 22.36 28.15 66.61
N ARG A 11 23.59 27.89 66.17
CA ARG A 11 24.75 27.31 66.86
C ARG A 11 24.92 25.80 66.68
N GLN A 12 25.93 25.44 65.89
CA GLN A 12 27.20 24.93 66.43
C GLN A 12 28.23 24.91 65.29
N CYS A 13 29.51 24.93 65.66
CA CYS A 13 30.70 25.28 64.85
C CYS A 13 30.84 26.81 64.69
N GLY A 14 31.48 27.53 65.63
CA GLY A 14 32.83 27.25 66.13
C GLY A 14 33.80 27.91 65.16
N GLY A 15 34.20 29.14 65.46
CA GLY A 15 35.18 29.87 64.66
C GLY A 15 36.52 29.16 64.65
N LEU A 16 37.17 29.17 63.48
CA LEU A 16 38.58 28.87 63.29
C LEU A 16 39.16 29.90 62.30
N PRO A 17 40.48 30.13 62.34
CA PRO A 17 41.09 31.45 62.29
C PRO A 17 41.33 31.95 60.86
N LEU A 18 41.76 33.21 60.78
CA LEU A 18 42.38 33.84 59.63
C LEU A 18 43.51 32.95 59.07
N ALA A 19 43.20 32.13 58.05
CA ALA A 19 44.16 31.31 57.32
C ALA A 19 43.74 31.18 55.85
N GLU A 20 44.63 31.66 54.98
CA GLU A 20 44.75 31.51 53.52
C GLU A 20 43.52 31.05 52.71
N LEU A 21 43.00 31.97 51.89
CA LEU A 21 42.10 31.64 50.79
C LEU A 21 42.84 30.73 49.78
N PRO A 22 42.24 29.61 49.34
CA PRO A 22 42.86 28.75 48.34
C PRO A 22 43.00 29.48 47.00
N PRO A 23 43.98 29.07 46.17
CA PRO A 23 44.31 29.76 44.94
C PRO A 23 43.13 29.83 43.95
N PRO A 24 43.06 30.88 43.10
CA PRO A 24 41.86 31.31 42.38
C PRO A 24 41.25 30.29 41.42
N TYR A 25 42.02 29.28 41.01
CA TYR A 25 41.56 28.19 40.15
C TYR A 25 40.70 27.14 40.89
N LEU A 26 40.65 27.15 42.23
CA LEU A 26 39.76 26.30 43.03
C LEU A 26 38.50 27.05 43.53
N ALA A 27 38.32 28.33 43.17
CA ALA A 27 37.13 29.11 43.53
C ALA A 27 35.79 28.60 42.95
N PRO A 28 35.71 27.95 41.76
CA PRO A 28 34.42 27.55 41.19
C PRO A 28 33.68 26.44 41.95
N SER A 29 34.35 25.65 42.80
CA SER A 29 33.73 24.56 43.58
C SER A 29 33.10 25.02 44.90
N LEU A 30 33.38 26.25 45.34
CA LEU A 30 32.75 26.88 46.51
C LEU A 30 31.50 27.68 46.14
N HIS A 31 31.24 27.86 44.83
CA HIS A 31 29.90 28.17 44.37
C HIS A 31 29.06 26.92 44.59
N PHE A 32 28.34 26.89 45.72
CA PHE A 32 27.10 26.13 45.78
C PHE A 32 26.29 26.52 44.56
N SER A 33 26.37 25.68 43.53
CA SER A 33 25.40 25.64 42.45
C SER A 33 24.06 25.53 43.15
N ARG A 34 23.36 26.67 43.27
CA ARG A 34 21.91 26.63 43.26
C ARG A 34 21.62 25.92 41.96
N ILE A 35 21.38 24.62 42.04
CA ILE A 35 20.77 23.84 40.97
C ILE A 35 19.62 24.71 40.54
N GLN A 36 19.73 25.31 39.36
CA GLN A 36 18.65 26.10 38.80
C GLN A 36 17.65 25.08 38.28
N CYS A 37 17.01 24.36 39.19
CA CYS A 37 15.73 23.71 38.97
C CYS A 37 14.70 24.84 38.97
N SER A 38 14.75 25.69 37.94
CA SER A 38 13.54 26.40 37.56
C SER A 38 12.56 25.32 37.15
N ASN A 39 11.58 25.07 38.01
CA ASN A 39 10.39 24.35 37.60
C ASN A 39 9.91 25.02 36.32
N PHE A 40 9.84 24.27 35.22
CA PHE A 40 9.19 24.73 34.00
C PHE A 40 7.74 25.07 34.39
N SER A 41 7.50 26.34 34.70
CA SER A 41 6.23 26.84 35.18
C SER A 41 5.60 27.59 34.01
N SER A 42 4.65 26.93 33.34
CA SER A 42 3.82 27.55 32.30
C SER A 42 2.77 28.51 32.87
N THR A 43 2.82 28.78 34.18
CA THR A 43 2.02 29.82 34.84
C THR A 43 2.59 31.19 34.51
N ALA A 44 2.09 31.77 33.43
CA ALA A 44 2.35 33.13 33.01
C ALA A 44 2.17 34.13 34.17
N VAL A 45 3.26 34.79 34.57
CA VAL A 45 3.24 36.01 35.40
C VAL A 45 2.77 37.23 34.59
N ALA A 46 2.21 37.01 33.39
CA ALA A 46 1.77 38.04 32.45
C ALA A 46 0.27 37.95 32.14
N ALA A 47 -0.56 37.63 33.13
CA ALA A 47 -1.98 37.99 33.08
C ALA A 47 -2.14 39.41 33.64
N GLY A 48 -1.54 40.39 32.94
CA GLY A 48 -1.97 41.77 33.07
C GLY A 48 -3.46 41.86 32.70
N HIS A 49 -4.15 42.90 33.18
CA HIS A 49 -5.53 43.21 32.84
C HIS A 49 -5.75 43.11 31.31
N GLY A 50 -6.27 41.97 30.83
CA GLY A 50 -6.31 41.66 29.41
C GLY A 50 -6.80 40.24 29.10
N ARG A 51 -7.43 40.08 27.92
CA ARG A 51 -7.97 38.80 27.44
C ARG A 51 -6.83 37.85 27.05
N ASP A 52 -6.90 36.58 27.47
CA ASP A 52 -5.93 35.56 27.05
C ASP A 52 -5.93 35.37 25.53
N LEU A 53 -4.80 35.67 24.89
CA LEU A 53 -4.61 35.61 23.44
C LEU A 53 -4.47 34.18 22.92
N SER A 54 -4.08 33.23 23.78
CA SER A 54 -3.91 31.83 23.38
C SER A 54 -5.24 31.08 23.43
N LYS A 55 -5.86 30.91 22.26
CA LYS A 55 -7.21 30.31 22.14
C LYS A 55 -7.27 28.85 22.61
N SER A 56 -6.22 28.06 22.38
CA SER A 56 -6.13 26.63 22.71
C SER A 56 -5.25 26.35 23.94
N ARG A 57 -4.96 27.36 24.77
CA ARG A 57 -4.19 27.18 26.01
C ARG A 57 -4.79 26.06 26.87
N GLY A 58 -3.96 25.06 27.20
CA GLY A 58 -4.37 23.94 28.05
C GLY A 58 -5.38 22.97 27.42
N VAL A 59 -5.57 23.01 26.10
CA VAL A 59 -6.49 22.11 25.37
C VAL A 59 -5.70 21.09 24.56
N SER A 60 -5.88 19.80 24.85
CA SER A 60 -5.33 18.70 24.05
C SER A 60 -6.30 17.52 23.97
N ALA A 61 -6.47 16.99 22.76
CA ALA A 61 -7.35 15.86 22.50
C ALA A 61 -6.76 14.54 23.03
N ILE A 62 -5.45 14.33 22.85
CA ILE A 62 -4.72 13.12 23.26
C ILE A 62 -4.81 12.92 24.78
N HIS A 63 -4.58 13.99 25.56
CA HIS A 63 -4.65 13.94 27.03
C HIS A 63 -6.05 14.20 27.58
N ARG A 64 -7.07 14.29 26.72
CA ARG A 64 -8.48 14.45 27.12
C ARG A 64 -8.72 15.62 28.09
N THR A 65 -8.00 16.75 27.92
CA THR A 65 -8.10 17.88 28.85
C THR A 65 -9.44 18.63 28.76
N GLY A 66 -10.19 18.41 27.68
CA GLY A 66 -11.50 19.02 27.45
C GLY A 66 -11.42 20.46 26.90
N PRO A 67 -12.57 21.06 26.59
CA PRO A 67 -12.64 22.41 26.03
C PRO A 67 -12.25 23.46 27.07
N LYS A 68 -11.58 24.53 26.61
CA LYS A 68 -11.12 25.65 27.47
C LYS A 68 -12.25 26.35 28.22
N PHE A 69 -13.44 26.42 27.62
CA PHE A 69 -14.63 27.03 28.19
C PHE A 69 -15.81 26.08 28.10
N LYS A 70 -16.76 26.20 29.02
CA LYS A 70 -18.00 25.40 29.02
C LYS A 70 -18.88 25.82 27.83
N LEU A 71 -18.97 24.97 26.82
CA LEU A 71 -19.79 25.21 25.63
C LEU A 71 -21.28 25.01 25.94
N GLY A 72 -22.18 25.68 25.21
CA GLY A 72 -23.63 25.53 25.40
C GLY A 72 -24.14 24.09 25.18
N VAL A 73 -23.44 23.30 24.37
CA VAL A 73 -23.75 21.88 24.10
C VAL A 73 -23.18 20.92 25.15
N SER A 74 -22.35 21.40 26.08
CA SER A 74 -21.79 20.56 27.16
C SER A 74 -22.85 20.00 28.12
N LYS A 75 -24.09 20.51 28.04
CA LYS A 75 -25.25 20.00 28.78
C LYS A 75 -25.76 18.65 28.26
N TYR A 76 -25.46 18.29 27.02
CA TYR A 76 -25.93 17.05 26.41
C TYR A 76 -24.85 15.98 26.49
N PRO A 77 -25.22 14.72 26.79
CA PRO A 77 -24.27 13.61 26.69
C PRO A 77 -23.82 13.46 25.23
N LEU A 78 -22.56 13.08 25.02
CA LEU A 78 -22.03 12.85 23.67
C LEU A 78 -22.82 11.72 22.98
N PRO A 79 -23.31 11.91 21.75
CA PRO A 79 -24.00 10.86 21.02
C PRO A 79 -23.00 9.74 20.73
N LYS A 80 -23.41 8.49 20.98
CA LYS A 80 -22.60 7.32 20.64
C LYS A 80 -22.88 6.96 19.18
N PRO A 81 -21.88 6.97 18.29
CA PRO A 81 -22.10 6.54 16.91
C PRO A 81 -22.45 5.06 16.87
N VAL A 82 -23.25 4.70 15.87
CA VAL A 82 -23.53 3.31 15.52
C VAL A 82 -22.22 2.66 15.07
N SER A 83 -21.92 1.45 15.55
CA SER A 83 -20.67 0.77 15.16
C SER A 83 -20.72 0.44 13.67
N PRO A 84 -19.59 0.52 12.93
CA PRO A 84 -19.57 0.20 11.50
C PRO A 84 -20.10 -1.20 11.17
N GLU A 85 -19.96 -2.15 12.09
CA GLU A 85 -20.42 -3.53 11.94
C GLU A 85 -21.95 -3.67 12.00
N SER A 86 -22.62 -2.75 12.70
CA SER A 86 -24.08 -2.71 12.83
C SER A 86 -24.76 -1.91 11.71
N LEU A 87 -23.98 -1.31 10.80
CA LEU A 87 -24.52 -0.67 9.60
C LEU A 87 -24.90 -1.74 8.57
N ASP A 88 -26.00 -1.49 7.86
CA ASP A 88 -26.42 -2.35 6.76
C ASP A 88 -25.33 -2.39 5.67
N LYS A 89 -24.90 -3.60 5.31
CA LYS A 89 -23.92 -3.79 4.24
C LYS A 89 -24.56 -3.40 2.92
N ARG A 90 -23.83 -2.62 2.11
CA ARG A 90 -24.27 -2.29 0.75
C ARG A 90 -24.43 -3.57 -0.06
N HIS A 91 -25.53 -3.69 -0.79
CA HIS A 91 -25.74 -4.79 -1.71
C HIS A 91 -24.76 -4.67 -2.89
N PRO A 92 -23.91 -5.69 -3.13
CA PRO A 92 -23.02 -5.67 -4.28
C PRO A 92 -23.85 -5.83 -5.57
N THR A 93 -23.50 -5.08 -6.60
CA THR A 93 -24.04 -5.31 -7.95
C THR A 93 -23.51 -6.64 -8.50
N PRO A 94 -24.38 -7.56 -8.97
CA PRO A 94 -23.94 -8.85 -9.50
C PRO A 94 -22.98 -8.72 -10.68
N ASP A 95 -23.27 -7.83 -11.64
CA ASP A 95 -22.51 -7.68 -12.87
C ASP A 95 -21.47 -6.55 -12.80
N HIS A 96 -20.72 -6.50 -11.69
CA HIS A 96 -19.65 -5.53 -11.54
C HIS A 96 -18.38 -5.94 -12.30
N GLY A 97 -17.75 -5.03 -13.04
CA GLY A 97 -16.53 -5.32 -13.80
C GLY A 97 -15.34 -5.80 -12.94
N LEU A 98 -15.31 -5.45 -11.65
CA LEU A 98 -14.28 -5.94 -10.72
C LEU A 98 -14.39 -7.44 -10.43
N TRP A 99 -15.54 -8.08 -10.67
CA TRP A 99 -15.67 -9.53 -10.52
C TRP A 99 -14.77 -10.31 -11.49
N GLY A 100 -14.32 -9.69 -12.58
CA GLY A 100 -13.36 -10.30 -13.50
C GLY A 100 -11.98 -10.59 -12.89
N PHE A 101 -11.65 -10.03 -11.73
CA PHE A 101 -10.41 -10.34 -10.98
C PHE A 101 -10.55 -11.51 -10.01
N PHE A 102 -11.76 -12.04 -9.83
CA PHE A 102 -12.06 -13.14 -8.92
C PHE A 102 -12.43 -14.40 -9.70
N PRO A 103 -12.38 -15.58 -9.06
CA PRO A 103 -12.95 -16.81 -9.62
C PRO A 103 -14.45 -16.65 -9.92
N PRO A 104 -15.03 -17.49 -10.79
CA PRO A 104 -16.46 -17.47 -11.11
C PRO A 104 -17.37 -17.59 -9.87
N ASP A 105 -16.89 -18.24 -8.81
CA ASP A 105 -17.61 -18.40 -7.54
C ASP A 105 -17.66 -17.12 -6.69
N HIS A 106 -17.05 -16.02 -7.17
CA HIS A 106 -16.94 -14.74 -6.47
C HIS A 106 -16.26 -14.83 -5.08
N GLN A 107 -15.49 -15.89 -4.85
CA GLN A 107 -14.69 -16.07 -3.65
C GLN A 107 -13.38 -15.30 -3.73
N ALA A 108 -12.79 -14.96 -2.59
CA ALA A 108 -11.52 -14.23 -2.55
C ALA A 108 -10.34 -15.05 -3.09
N LEU A 109 -10.37 -16.37 -2.91
CA LEU A 109 -9.32 -17.30 -3.35
C LEU A 109 -9.89 -18.38 -4.25
N SER A 110 -9.07 -18.83 -5.20
CA SER A 110 -9.34 -20.01 -6.01
C SER A 110 -8.99 -21.29 -5.24
N THR A 111 -9.75 -22.36 -5.50
CA THR A 111 -9.46 -23.69 -4.95
C THR A 111 -8.29 -24.32 -5.72
N PRO A 112 -7.31 -24.98 -5.08
CA PRO A 112 -6.19 -25.63 -5.77
C PRO A 112 -6.64 -26.63 -6.85
N LYS A 113 -7.73 -27.36 -6.60
CA LYS A 113 -8.37 -28.26 -7.58
C LYS A 113 -8.81 -27.53 -8.86
N TYR A 114 -9.36 -26.32 -8.73
CA TYR A 114 -9.77 -25.50 -9.86
C TYR A 114 -8.55 -24.97 -10.64
N ASP A 115 -7.52 -24.52 -9.93
CA ASP A 115 -6.30 -24.00 -10.55
C ASP A 115 -5.54 -25.09 -11.32
N HIS A 116 -5.48 -26.29 -10.76
CA HIS A 116 -4.92 -27.48 -11.40
C HIS A 116 -5.73 -27.95 -12.62
N ALA A 117 -7.05 -27.75 -12.63
CA ALA A 117 -7.93 -28.13 -13.73
C ALA A 117 -7.81 -27.15 -14.91
N HIS A 118 -6.64 -27.10 -15.56
CA HIS A 118 -6.40 -26.38 -16.81
C HIS A 118 -5.89 -27.32 -17.91
N GLY A 119 -6.18 -26.96 -19.15
CA GLY A 119 -5.70 -27.69 -20.32
C GLY A 119 -4.25 -27.34 -20.69
N ARG A 120 -3.80 -27.84 -21.84
CA ARG A 120 -2.48 -27.53 -22.39
C ARG A 120 -2.42 -26.10 -22.97
N SER A 121 -1.20 -25.61 -23.19
CA SER A 121 -0.96 -24.40 -23.99
C SER A 121 -1.26 -24.64 -25.48
N TRP A 122 -1.68 -23.58 -26.16
CA TRP A 122 -1.77 -23.47 -27.62
C TRP A 122 -0.42 -23.70 -28.31
N SER A 123 -0.42 -24.57 -29.32
CA SER A 123 0.77 -24.80 -30.15
C SER A 123 0.93 -23.72 -31.22
N ILE A 124 2.15 -23.52 -31.71
CA ILE A 124 2.45 -22.55 -32.76
C ILE A 124 1.68 -22.88 -34.05
N GLN A 125 1.64 -24.16 -34.44
CA GLN A 125 0.94 -24.61 -35.65
C GLN A 125 -0.55 -24.26 -35.60
N GLU A 126 -1.21 -24.49 -34.46
CA GLU A 126 -2.64 -24.18 -34.26
C GLU A 126 -2.92 -22.68 -34.35
N LEU A 127 -1.97 -21.85 -33.87
CA LEU A 127 -2.10 -20.40 -33.91
C LEU A 127 -1.82 -19.82 -35.29
N ARG A 128 -1.08 -20.52 -36.16
CA ARG A 128 -0.83 -20.10 -37.55
C ARG A 128 -2.10 -20.07 -38.40
N GLU A 129 -3.11 -20.86 -38.07
CA GLU A 129 -4.38 -20.90 -38.79
C GLU A 129 -5.37 -19.79 -38.35
N LYS A 130 -5.07 -19.03 -37.31
CA LYS A 130 -5.99 -18.04 -36.73
C LYS A 130 -5.85 -16.64 -37.32
N SER A 131 -6.95 -15.90 -37.39
CA SER A 131 -6.95 -14.50 -37.84
C SER A 131 -6.21 -13.58 -36.85
N TRP A 132 -5.88 -12.35 -37.27
CA TRP A 132 -5.27 -11.37 -36.35
C TRP A 132 -6.22 -10.99 -35.20
N GLU A 133 -7.51 -10.81 -35.49
CA GLU A 133 -8.53 -10.48 -34.49
C GLU A 133 -8.66 -11.57 -33.43
N ASP A 134 -8.67 -12.84 -33.83
CA ASP A 134 -8.73 -13.96 -32.88
C ASP A 134 -7.48 -14.04 -31.99
N LEU A 135 -6.30 -13.80 -32.56
CA LEU A 135 -5.05 -13.78 -31.80
C LEU A 135 -5.02 -12.60 -30.81
N HIS A 136 -5.57 -11.45 -31.19
CA HIS A 136 -5.67 -10.28 -30.33
C HIS A 136 -6.70 -10.48 -29.20
N ALA A 137 -7.86 -11.07 -29.50
CA ALA A 137 -8.85 -11.44 -28.50
C ALA A 137 -8.29 -12.48 -27.51
N LEU A 138 -7.64 -13.53 -28.02
CA LEU A 138 -6.99 -14.57 -27.21
C LEU A 138 -5.90 -13.97 -26.31
N TRP A 139 -5.10 -13.03 -26.83
CA TRP A 139 -4.10 -12.31 -26.04
C TRP A 139 -4.73 -11.63 -24.82
N TRP A 140 -5.85 -10.93 -24.99
CA TRP A 140 -6.56 -10.28 -23.89
C TRP A 140 -7.19 -11.25 -22.90
N VAL A 141 -7.70 -12.39 -23.37
CA VAL A 141 -8.15 -13.47 -22.48
C VAL A 141 -6.99 -13.96 -21.60
N CYS A 142 -5.80 -14.19 -22.18
CA CYS A 142 -4.61 -14.54 -21.43
C CYS A 142 -4.21 -13.45 -20.42
N VAL A 143 -4.28 -12.17 -20.78
CA VAL A 143 -3.98 -11.06 -19.85
C VAL A 143 -4.95 -11.02 -18.68
N LYS A 144 -6.26 -11.14 -18.93
CA LYS A 144 -7.28 -11.18 -17.87
C LYS A 144 -7.06 -12.35 -16.91
N GLU A 145 -6.75 -13.52 -17.46
CA GLU A 145 -6.45 -14.72 -16.69
C GLU A 145 -5.22 -14.53 -15.78
N ARG A 146 -4.14 -13.94 -16.31
CA ARG A 146 -2.93 -13.64 -15.53
C ARG A 146 -3.19 -12.61 -14.43
N ASN A 147 -4.02 -11.60 -14.70
CA ASN A 147 -4.43 -10.64 -13.68
C ASN A 147 -5.22 -11.31 -12.56
N ARG A 148 -6.14 -12.23 -12.89
CA ARG A 148 -6.88 -13.02 -11.89
C ARG A 148 -5.94 -13.88 -11.04
N ILE A 149 -4.97 -14.55 -11.67
CA ILE A 149 -3.96 -15.36 -10.95
C ILE A 149 -3.14 -14.48 -10.01
N ALA A 150 -2.68 -13.31 -10.47
CA ALA A 150 -1.90 -12.39 -9.65
C ALA A 150 -2.71 -11.86 -8.44
N THR A 151 -4.00 -11.57 -8.62
CA THR A 151 -4.90 -11.19 -7.51
C THR A 151 -5.02 -12.32 -6.48
N SER A 152 -5.24 -13.56 -6.93
CA SER A 152 -5.35 -14.73 -6.05
C SER A 152 -4.03 -14.99 -5.30
N GLN A 153 -2.89 -14.87 -5.96
CA GLN A 153 -1.57 -15.06 -5.35
C GLN A 153 -1.27 -13.99 -4.29
N LEU A 154 -1.58 -12.72 -4.57
CA LEU A 154 -1.37 -11.63 -3.62
C LEU A 154 -2.24 -11.81 -2.37
N GLU A 155 -3.52 -12.15 -2.55
CA GLU A 155 -4.43 -12.37 -1.43
C GLU A 155 -4.02 -13.62 -0.63
N ARG A 156 -3.54 -14.68 -1.30
CA ARG A 156 -3.00 -15.88 -0.64
C ARG A 156 -1.78 -15.55 0.22
N GLN A 157 -0.86 -14.72 -0.27
CA GLN A 157 0.31 -14.26 0.50
C GLN A 157 -0.11 -13.42 1.71
N ARG A 158 -1.07 -12.52 1.53
CA ARG A 158 -1.61 -11.68 2.60
C ARG A 158 -2.29 -12.50 3.69
N LEU A 159 -3.13 -13.46 3.31
CA LEU A 159 -3.86 -14.34 4.24
C LEU A 159 -3.00 -15.49 4.78
N LYS A 160 -1.83 -15.73 4.19
CA LYS A 160 -0.96 -16.90 4.48
C LYS A 160 -1.76 -18.21 4.38
N ALA A 161 -2.59 -18.35 3.35
CA ALA A 161 -3.57 -19.44 3.23
C ALA A 161 -2.96 -20.82 2.91
N GLY A 162 -1.63 -20.94 2.84
CA GLY A 162 -0.92 -22.21 2.65
C GLY A 162 -0.82 -22.63 1.19
N TYR A 163 -1.32 -23.83 0.87
CA TYR A 163 -1.15 -24.51 -0.42
C TYR A 163 -1.85 -23.81 -1.60
N GLY A 164 -1.50 -24.23 -2.82
CA GLY A 164 -2.11 -23.76 -4.07
C GLY A 164 -1.19 -22.88 -4.94
N GLU A 165 -0.06 -22.42 -4.41
CA GLU A 165 0.86 -21.52 -5.13
C GLU A 165 1.45 -22.21 -6.37
N TRP A 166 1.84 -23.47 -6.23
CA TRP A 166 2.42 -24.26 -7.30
C TRP A 166 1.42 -24.46 -8.47
N GLU A 167 0.15 -24.71 -8.15
CA GLU A 167 -0.92 -24.88 -9.13
C GLU A 167 -1.18 -23.58 -9.92
N LEU A 168 -1.18 -22.43 -9.23
CA LEU A 168 -1.29 -21.12 -9.85
C LEU A 168 -0.10 -20.80 -10.75
N ASP A 169 1.12 -21.05 -10.27
CA ASP A 169 2.35 -20.80 -11.01
C ASP A 169 2.43 -21.66 -12.28
N ASN A 170 2.02 -22.92 -12.21
CA ASN A 170 1.94 -23.78 -13.39
C ASN A 170 0.92 -23.28 -14.41
N ARG A 171 -0.26 -22.85 -13.94
CA ARG A 171 -1.28 -22.28 -14.82
C ARG A 171 -0.78 -21.00 -15.50
N ASP A 172 -0.14 -20.09 -14.75
CA ASP A 172 0.48 -18.89 -15.31
C ASP A 172 1.60 -19.24 -16.29
N ARG A 173 2.42 -20.27 -16.01
CA ARG A 173 3.43 -20.76 -16.95
C ARG A 173 2.82 -21.20 -18.28
N THR A 174 1.74 -21.98 -18.24
CA THR A 174 1.01 -22.42 -19.43
C THR A 174 0.51 -21.23 -20.24
N ILE A 175 -0.05 -20.21 -19.58
CA ILE A 175 -0.54 -18.98 -20.24
C ILE A 175 0.61 -18.14 -20.81
N ARG A 176 1.75 -18.06 -20.13
CA ARG A 176 2.94 -17.36 -20.66
C ARG A 176 3.47 -18.04 -21.92
N VAL A 177 3.41 -19.37 -22.00
CA VAL A 177 3.78 -20.12 -23.20
C VAL A 177 2.86 -19.75 -24.37
N THR A 178 1.53 -19.69 -24.16
CA THR A 178 0.60 -19.29 -25.23
C THR A 178 0.87 -17.86 -25.71
N GLN A 179 1.10 -16.92 -24.78
CA GLN A 179 1.48 -15.54 -25.13
C GLN A 179 2.78 -15.47 -25.94
N LYS A 180 3.77 -16.30 -25.60
CA LYS A 180 5.03 -16.39 -26.36
C LYS A 180 4.79 -16.95 -27.76
N SER A 181 3.95 -17.99 -27.90
CA SER A 181 3.59 -18.57 -29.19
C SER A 181 2.85 -17.57 -30.09
N ILE A 182 1.91 -16.79 -29.54
CA ILE A 182 1.21 -15.73 -30.29
C ILE A 182 2.20 -14.69 -30.83
N LYS A 183 3.12 -14.20 -29.98
CA LYS A 183 4.15 -13.26 -30.41
C LYS A 183 5.05 -13.83 -31.49
N HIS A 184 5.36 -15.12 -31.42
CA HIS A 184 6.18 -15.79 -32.42
C HIS A 184 5.47 -15.85 -33.77
N VAL A 185 4.21 -16.30 -33.81
CA VAL A 185 3.42 -16.40 -35.04
C VAL A 185 3.23 -15.04 -35.70
N LEU A 186 2.94 -13.98 -34.93
CA LEU A 186 2.78 -12.64 -35.48
C LEU A 186 4.07 -12.12 -36.11
N ARG A 187 5.22 -12.40 -35.49
CA ARG A 187 6.53 -12.03 -36.04
C ARG A 187 6.88 -12.83 -37.30
N GLU A 188 6.64 -14.13 -37.28
CA GLU A 188 6.84 -15.02 -38.43
C GLU A 188 6.03 -14.55 -39.64
N ARG A 189 4.74 -14.23 -39.46
CA ARG A 189 3.88 -13.70 -40.52
C ARG A 189 4.39 -12.39 -41.10
N TRP A 190 4.86 -11.49 -40.24
CA TRP A 190 5.41 -10.21 -40.69
C TRP A 190 6.64 -10.40 -41.57
N TYR A 191 7.58 -11.25 -41.14
CA TYR A 191 8.77 -11.55 -41.95
C TYR A 191 8.44 -12.28 -43.25
N ALA A 192 7.52 -13.25 -43.21
CA ALA A 192 7.08 -13.96 -44.42
C ALA A 192 6.43 -13.00 -45.44
N TRP A 193 5.63 -12.03 -44.97
CA TRP A 193 5.05 -11.00 -45.81
C TRP A 193 6.11 -10.05 -46.39
N GLU A 194 7.06 -9.59 -45.57
CA GLU A 194 8.15 -8.72 -46.01
C GLU A 194 9.04 -9.39 -47.06
N ASP A 195 9.38 -10.66 -46.86
CA ASP A 195 10.18 -11.44 -47.80
C ASP A 195 9.42 -11.70 -49.11
N ALA A 196 8.12 -12.00 -49.05
CA ALA A 196 7.27 -12.11 -50.23
C ALA A 196 7.20 -10.80 -51.01
N GLN A 197 7.11 -9.66 -50.32
CA GLN A 197 7.10 -8.34 -50.95
C GLN A 197 8.44 -8.02 -51.62
N LYS A 198 9.57 -8.35 -51.00
CA LYS A 198 10.91 -8.21 -51.60
C LYS A 198 11.06 -9.07 -52.85
N LEU A 199 10.61 -10.33 -52.80
CA LEU A 199 10.63 -11.23 -53.96
C LEU A 199 9.80 -10.67 -55.11
N TYR A 200 8.58 -10.21 -54.82
CA TYR A 200 7.71 -9.58 -55.82
C TYR A 200 8.37 -8.35 -56.47
N ASN A 201 8.98 -7.48 -55.66
CA ASN A 201 9.68 -6.29 -56.15
C ASN A 201 10.94 -6.62 -56.98
N SER A 202 11.61 -7.75 -56.68
CA SER A 202 12.72 -8.25 -57.51
C SER A 202 12.28 -8.85 -58.85
N GLY A 203 10.97 -8.91 -59.13
CA GLY A 203 10.40 -9.39 -60.38
C GLY A 203 10.02 -10.88 -60.36
N TYR A 204 10.11 -11.56 -59.22
CA TYR A 204 9.61 -12.92 -59.08
C TYR A 204 8.08 -12.92 -59.16
N ARG A 205 7.53 -13.67 -60.10
CA ARG A 205 6.10 -13.97 -60.20
C ARG A 205 5.93 -15.48 -60.02
N PRO A 206 5.14 -15.93 -59.05
CA PRO A 206 4.87 -17.36 -58.90
C PRO A 206 4.20 -17.89 -60.17
N GLN A 207 4.70 -18.99 -60.71
CA GLN A 207 4.01 -19.73 -61.77
C GLN A 207 2.82 -20.44 -61.13
N GLU A 208 1.61 -20.23 -61.67
CA GLU A 208 0.42 -20.93 -61.22
C GLU A 208 0.45 -22.38 -61.70
N GLU A 209 1.27 -23.24 -61.08
CA GLU A 209 1.32 -24.67 -61.41
C GLU A 209 -0.05 -25.36 -61.26
N GLY A 210 -0.99 -24.78 -60.48
CA GLY A 210 -2.37 -25.27 -60.34
C GLY A 210 -3.38 -24.78 -61.40
N ALA A 211 -3.04 -23.79 -62.22
CA ALA A 211 -3.94 -23.34 -63.31
C ALA A 211 -3.81 -24.21 -64.56
N GLU A 212 -2.63 -24.81 -64.79
CA GLU A 212 -2.38 -25.69 -65.92
C GLU A 212 -3.07 -27.06 -65.77
N GLU A 213 -3.21 -27.59 -64.54
CA GLU A 213 -3.92 -28.86 -64.30
C GLU A 213 -5.45 -28.75 -64.53
N ALA A 214 -6.04 -27.59 -64.25
CA ALA A 214 -7.45 -27.32 -64.55
C ALA A 214 -7.72 -27.10 -66.05
N SER A 215 -6.73 -26.64 -66.81
CA SER A 215 -6.82 -26.50 -68.28
C SER A 215 -6.61 -27.83 -69.02
N SER A 216 -5.92 -28.81 -68.42
CA SER A 216 -5.61 -30.11 -69.03
C SER A 216 -6.73 -31.15 -68.87
N THR A 217 -7.66 -30.91 -67.95
CA THR A 217 -8.76 -31.84 -67.61
C THR A 217 -10.12 -31.43 -68.19
N ALA A 218 -10.16 -30.49 -69.13
CA ALA A 218 -11.36 -30.04 -69.86
C ALA A 218 -11.37 -30.50 -71.32
#